data_AF-A0AAJ7E4J7-F1
#
_entry.id   AF-A0AAJ7E4J7-F1
#
_cell.length_a   1.000
_cell.length_b   1.000
_cell.length_c   1.000
_cell.angle_alpha   90.00
_cell.angle_beta   90.00
_cell.angle_gamma   90.00
#
_symmetry.space_group_name_H-M   'P 1'
#
loop_
_entity.id
_entity.type
_entity.pdbx_description
1 polymer ?
#
loop_
_entity_poly.entity_id
_entity_poly.type
_entity_poly.pdbx_seq_one_letter_code
_entity_poly.pdbx_strand_id
1 'polypeptide(L)'
;MSTRFLPRFFNEFYLKLKYYDTEKSGWLPREVVYNYCASKLIRFDPSLIEPLLSKWEAFDGSNIDYKFFSHILNYKEAIEYFPRIPDLPPECIDFRTTYSEIMKTDQERDESRMAGIPSGRYFDLDYPITPNFYCKAFRTCLPQESDVQSCITPSIFTLMHVNHRDMYAKREPDVVRKVFKAAGEDFSDEKFNEIWEEAKKYHSQGWVCFETFRTALRKVSDAENSIS
;
A
#
# COMPACT_ATOMS: atom_id res chain seq x y z
N MET A 1 -6.40 35.07 34.16
CA MET A 1 -6.57 33.89 33.28
C MET A 1 -7.16 34.34 31.95
N SER A 2 -6.75 33.74 30.83
CA SER A 2 -7.32 34.06 29.51
C SER A 2 -8.80 33.65 29.48
N THR A 3 -9.70 34.60 29.20
CA THR A 3 -11.15 34.37 29.10
C THR A 3 -11.56 33.64 27.81
N ARG A 4 -10.62 33.39 26.89
CA ARG A 4 -10.83 32.82 25.55
C ARG A 4 -11.26 31.34 25.55
N PHE A 5 -11.04 30.64 26.66
CA PHE A 5 -11.41 29.23 26.83
C PHE A 5 -12.71 29.05 27.63
N LEU A 6 -13.34 30.17 28.04
CA LEU A 6 -14.60 30.11 28.76
C LEU A 6 -15.73 29.70 27.81
N PRO A 7 -16.68 28.87 28.24
CA PRO A 7 -17.85 28.49 27.42
C PRO A 7 -18.62 29.69 26.87
N ARG A 8 -18.65 30.80 27.61
CA ARG A 8 -19.36 32.03 27.21
C ARG A 8 -18.69 32.75 26.04
N PHE A 9 -17.39 32.53 25.82
CA PHE A 9 -16.64 33.22 24.76
C PHE A 9 -17.23 32.95 23.37
N PHE A 10 -17.52 31.68 23.05
CA PHE A 10 -18.05 31.30 21.73
C PHE A 10 -19.48 31.83 21.51
N ASN A 11 -20.32 31.81 22.54
CA ASN A 11 -21.66 32.40 22.47
C ASN A 11 -21.60 33.92 22.28
N GLU A 12 -20.74 34.63 23.01
CA GLU A 12 -20.54 36.08 22.82
C GLU A 12 -19.92 36.39 21.46
N PHE A 13 -19.03 35.53 20.97
CA PHE A 13 -18.42 35.64 19.66
C PHE A 13 -19.46 35.53 18.55
N TYR A 14 -20.31 34.51 18.60
CA TYR A 14 -21.42 34.31 17.66
C TYR A 14 -22.44 35.45 17.73
N LEU A 15 -22.86 35.88 18.92
CA LEU A 15 -23.81 36.99 19.08
C LEU A 15 -23.29 38.30 18.49
N LYS A 16 -21.99 38.56 18.60
CA LYS A 16 -21.37 39.74 17.98
C LYS A 16 -21.29 39.64 16.46
N LEU A 17 -20.97 38.47 15.91
CA LEU A 17 -21.05 38.27 14.46
C LEU A 17 -22.49 38.46 13.95
N LYS A 18 -23.47 37.88 14.65
CA LYS A 18 -24.89 38.09 14.38
C LYS A 18 -25.33 39.56 14.44
N TYR A 19 -24.68 40.39 15.27
CA TYR A 19 -24.96 41.82 15.32
C TYR A 19 -24.49 42.56 14.06
N TYR A 20 -23.37 42.13 13.46
CA TYR A 20 -22.89 42.70 12.19
C TYR A 20 -23.74 42.27 10.98
N ASP A 21 -24.50 41.17 11.11
CA ASP A 21 -25.45 40.70 10.10
C ASP A 21 -26.78 41.46 10.22
N THR A 22 -26.82 42.70 9.72
CA THR A 22 -28.01 43.55 9.71
C THR A 22 -29.13 42.99 8.82
N GLU A 23 -28.76 42.24 7.78
CA GLU A 23 -29.66 41.68 6.78
C GLU A 23 -30.21 40.29 7.18
N LYS A 24 -29.66 39.69 8.25
CA LYS A 24 -29.97 38.33 8.71
C LYS A 24 -29.79 37.28 7.62
N SER A 25 -28.82 37.49 6.74
CA SER A 25 -28.54 36.60 5.61
C SER A 25 -27.89 35.29 6.08
N GLY A 26 -27.25 35.29 7.27
CA GLY A 26 -26.40 34.18 7.72
C GLY A 26 -24.96 34.26 7.20
N TRP A 27 -24.65 35.25 6.35
CA TRP A 27 -23.36 35.41 5.69
C TRP A 27 -22.76 36.76 6.03
N LEU A 28 -21.43 36.80 6.21
CA LEU A 28 -20.70 38.04 6.47
C LEU A 28 -19.48 38.17 5.55
N PRO A 29 -19.13 39.40 5.13
CA PRO A 29 -17.89 39.62 4.38
C PRO A 29 -16.67 39.13 5.16
N ARG A 30 -15.73 38.48 4.46
CA ARG A 30 -14.54 37.88 5.10
C ARG A 30 -13.71 38.90 5.89
N GLU A 31 -13.65 40.14 5.42
CA GLU A 31 -12.90 41.22 6.05
C GLU A 31 -13.47 41.54 7.44
N VAL A 32 -14.79 41.54 7.58
CA VAL A 32 -15.47 41.81 8.86
C VAL A 32 -15.18 40.68 9.85
N VAL A 33 -15.28 39.42 9.39
CA VAL A 33 -15.02 38.24 10.21
C VAL A 33 -13.56 38.19 10.65
N TYR A 34 -12.61 38.40 9.73
CA TYR A 34 -11.18 38.36 10.04
C TYR A 34 -10.72 39.54 10.91
N ASN A 35 -11.24 40.75 10.69
CA ASN A 35 -10.96 41.90 11.56
C ASN A 35 -11.48 41.64 12.98
N TYR A 36 -12.67 41.04 13.10
CA TYR A 36 -13.21 40.67 14.42
C TYR A 36 -12.38 39.56 15.09
N CYS A 37 -11.94 38.55 14.34
CA CYS A 37 -11.02 37.53 14.85
C CYS A 37 -9.70 38.14 15.32
N ALA A 38 -9.12 39.07 14.55
CA ALA A 38 -7.90 39.78 14.90
C ALA A 38 -8.06 40.60 16.20
N SER A 39 -9.22 41.23 16.40
CA SER A 39 -9.56 41.92 17.66
C SER A 39 -9.56 41.00 18.88
N LYS A 40 -9.83 39.71 18.68
CA LYS A 40 -9.78 38.66 19.69
C LYS A 40 -8.44 37.93 19.77
N LEU A 41 -7.44 38.42 19.02
CA LEU A 41 -6.11 37.83 18.88
C LEU A 41 -6.14 36.41 18.29
N ILE A 42 -7.12 36.16 17.42
CA ILE A 42 -7.20 34.95 16.60
C ILE A 42 -6.75 35.35 15.20
N ARG A 43 -5.65 34.77 14.72
CA ARG A 43 -5.10 35.03 13.39
C ARG A 43 -5.14 33.74 12.58
N PHE A 44 -5.62 33.85 11.36
CA PHE A 44 -5.62 32.76 10.39
C PHE A 44 -4.75 33.16 9.21
N ASP A 45 -4.14 32.17 8.58
CA ASP A 45 -3.58 32.34 7.26
C ASP A 45 -4.71 32.13 6.23
N PRO A 46 -5.08 33.15 5.44
CA PRO A 46 -6.14 33.03 4.43
C PRO A 46 -5.89 31.87 3.47
N SER A 47 -4.63 31.60 3.11
CA SER A 47 -4.29 30.53 2.16
C SER A 47 -4.59 29.13 2.69
N LEU A 48 -4.72 28.96 4.01
CA LEU A 48 -5.04 27.68 4.64
C LEU A 48 -6.53 27.54 4.95
N ILE A 49 -7.17 28.61 5.43
CA ILE A 49 -8.56 28.55 5.89
C ILE A 49 -9.57 28.71 4.75
N GLU A 50 -9.29 29.53 3.73
CA GLU A 50 -10.23 29.78 2.63
C GLU A 50 -10.51 28.53 1.77
N PRO A 51 -9.51 27.72 1.35
CA PRO A 51 -9.77 26.48 0.61
C PRO A 51 -10.60 25.48 1.41
N LEU A 52 -10.41 25.51 2.73
CA LEU A 52 -11.03 24.59 3.66
C LEU A 52 -12.49 24.96 3.89
N LEU A 53 -12.79 26.25 4.07
CA LEU A 53 -14.17 26.77 4.13
C LEU A 53 -14.90 26.62 2.80
N SER A 54 -14.22 26.80 1.67
CA SER A 54 -14.79 26.59 0.33
C SER A 54 -15.23 25.13 0.14
N LYS A 55 -14.41 24.18 0.59
CA LYS A 55 -14.75 22.75 0.56
C LYS A 55 -15.93 22.37 1.46
N TRP A 56 -16.18 23.15 2.50
CA TRP A 56 -17.29 22.99 3.42
C TRP A 56 -18.54 23.77 3.02
N GLU A 57 -18.55 24.38 1.82
CA GLU A 57 -19.65 25.23 1.34
C GLU A 57 -19.95 26.41 2.30
N ALA A 58 -18.99 26.78 3.14
CA ALA A 58 -19.10 27.83 4.14
C ALA A 58 -18.40 29.14 3.69
N PHE A 59 -17.91 29.18 2.45
CA PHE A 59 -17.27 30.34 1.85
C PHE A 59 -17.56 30.42 0.35
N ASP A 60 -18.15 31.55 -0.05
CA ASP A 60 -18.55 31.86 -1.44
C ASP A 60 -17.53 32.78 -2.14
N GLY A 61 -16.25 32.72 -1.74
CA GLY A 61 -15.18 33.58 -2.26
C GLY A 61 -15.15 35.01 -1.71
N SER A 62 -16.30 35.55 -1.27
CA SER A 62 -16.40 36.88 -0.65
C SER A 62 -16.98 36.86 0.76
N ASN A 63 -18.00 36.02 0.97
CA ASN A 63 -18.72 35.94 2.24
C ASN A 63 -18.49 34.59 2.92
N ILE A 64 -18.49 34.60 4.25
CA ILE A 64 -18.31 33.45 5.12
C ILE A 64 -19.62 33.19 5.89
N ASP A 65 -20.04 31.93 5.98
CA ASP A 65 -21.08 31.52 6.93
C ASP A 65 -20.53 31.62 8.35
N TYR A 66 -20.97 32.66 9.07
CA TYR A 66 -20.46 32.94 10.41
C TYR A 66 -20.97 31.95 11.47
N LYS A 67 -22.10 31.29 11.25
CA LYS A 67 -22.64 30.29 12.16
C LYS A 67 -21.73 29.07 12.11
N PHE A 68 -21.50 28.53 10.92
CA PHE A 68 -20.60 27.39 10.73
C PHE A 68 -19.16 27.73 11.17
N PHE A 69 -18.67 28.93 10.82
CA PHE A 69 -17.36 29.40 11.26
C PHE A 69 -17.23 29.45 12.80
N SER A 70 -18.27 29.91 13.51
CA SER A 70 -18.27 29.93 14.97
C SER A 70 -18.25 28.53 15.60
N HIS A 71 -18.91 27.55 14.96
CA HIS A 71 -18.87 26.15 15.38
C HIS A 71 -17.48 25.54 15.16
N ILE A 72 -16.81 25.80 14.03
CA ILE A 72 -15.44 25.32 13.77
C ILE A 72 -14.46 25.78 14.86
N LEU A 73 -14.60 27.03 15.32
CA LEU A 73 -13.74 27.56 16.37
C LEU A 73 -14.04 26.98 17.75
N ASN A 74 -15.25 26.48 17.96
CA ASN A 74 -15.69 25.92 19.23
C ASN A 74 -15.23 24.47 19.38
N TYR A 75 -14.02 24.28 19.90
CA TYR A 75 -13.43 22.96 20.17
C TYR A 75 -14.24 22.06 21.13
N LYS A 76 -15.27 22.58 21.81
CA LYS A 76 -16.13 21.80 22.71
C LYS A 76 -17.29 21.12 21.97
N GLU A 77 -17.68 21.66 20.83
CA GLU A 77 -18.73 21.09 20.00
C GLU A 77 -18.09 20.19 18.95
N ALA A 78 -18.64 18.99 18.79
CA ALA A 78 -18.24 18.13 17.70
C ALA A 78 -18.80 18.71 16.40
N ILE A 79 -17.98 18.72 15.35
CA ILE A 79 -18.45 19.03 14.00
C ILE A 79 -19.25 17.80 13.54
N GLU A 80 -20.57 17.92 13.49
CA GLU A 80 -21.47 16.80 13.18
C GLU A 80 -21.39 16.34 11.72
N TYR A 81 -21.02 17.25 10.81
CA TYR A 81 -20.97 16.97 9.37
C TYR A 81 -19.64 17.43 8.77
N PHE A 82 -18.82 16.48 8.36
CA PHE A 82 -17.78 16.71 7.37
C PHE A 82 -18.33 16.24 6.03
N PRO A 83 -18.40 17.12 5.00
CA PRO A 83 -18.70 16.64 3.66
C PRO A 83 -17.65 15.59 3.28
N ARG A 84 -18.12 14.45 2.78
CA ARG A 84 -17.23 13.37 2.34
C ARG A 84 -16.37 13.93 1.23
N ILE A 85 -15.08 14.08 1.50
CA ILE A 85 -14.12 14.45 0.49
C ILE A 85 -14.05 13.27 -0.49
N PRO A 86 -14.40 13.45 -1.77
CA PRO A 86 -14.16 12.40 -2.74
C PRO A 86 -12.65 12.34 -2.96
N ASP A 87 -11.99 11.43 -2.24
CA ASP A 87 -10.55 11.18 -2.38
C ASP A 87 -10.20 10.52 -3.72
N LEU A 88 -11.21 9.99 -4.40
CA LEU A 88 -11.12 9.23 -5.65
C LEU A 88 -12.09 9.81 -6.69
N PRO A 89 -11.72 9.80 -7.98
CA PRO A 89 -12.65 10.12 -9.06
C PRO A 89 -13.89 9.22 -8.98
N PRO A 90 -15.07 9.67 -9.44
CA PRO A 90 -16.31 8.89 -9.40
C PRO A 90 -16.19 7.53 -10.11
N GLU A 91 -15.29 7.42 -11.09
CA GLU A 91 -14.94 6.20 -11.81
C GLU A 91 -14.26 5.15 -10.91
N CYS A 92 -13.54 5.58 -9.87
CA CYS A 92 -12.79 4.72 -8.95
C CYS A 92 -13.53 4.44 -7.64
N ILE A 93 -14.81 4.84 -7.53
CA ILE A 93 -15.66 4.55 -6.36
C ILE A 93 -16.23 3.13 -6.42
N ASP A 94 -16.28 2.54 -7.62
CA ASP A 94 -16.77 1.19 -7.84
C ASP A 94 -15.67 0.18 -7.48
N PHE A 95 -15.67 -0.29 -6.23
CA PHE A 95 -14.73 -1.30 -5.73
C PHE A 95 -15.10 -2.68 -6.28
N ARG A 96 -14.90 -2.89 -7.58
CA ARG A 96 -15.03 -4.20 -8.20
C ARG A 96 -13.75 -4.99 -7.97
N THR A 97 -13.90 -6.25 -7.59
CA THR A 97 -12.76 -7.16 -7.58
C THR A 97 -12.30 -7.35 -9.03
N THR A 98 -10.99 -7.48 -9.24
CA THR A 98 -10.42 -7.79 -10.56
C THR A 98 -11.13 -8.97 -11.22
N TYR A 99 -11.58 -9.96 -10.43
CA TYR A 99 -12.34 -11.11 -10.91
C TYR A 99 -13.74 -10.77 -11.46
N SER A 100 -14.43 -9.80 -10.86
CA SER A 100 -15.74 -9.35 -11.35
C SER A 100 -15.65 -8.44 -12.57
N GLU A 101 -14.51 -7.75 -12.73
CA GLU A 101 -14.26 -6.85 -13.86
C GLU A 101 -13.85 -7.61 -15.14
N ILE A 102 -13.00 -8.62 -15.03
CA ILE A 102 -12.61 -9.49 -16.16
C ILE A 102 -13.78 -10.33 -16.75
N MET A 103 -14.90 -10.42 -16.04
CA MET A 103 -16.08 -11.21 -16.43
C MET A 103 -17.18 -10.38 -17.12
N LYS A 104 -16.94 -9.08 -17.38
CA LYS A 104 -17.91 -8.25 -18.12
C LYS A 104 -17.94 -8.69 -19.59
N THR A 105 -19.15 -8.96 -20.10
CA THR A 105 -19.38 -9.47 -21.46
C THR A 105 -19.01 -8.50 -22.59
N ASP A 106 -18.91 -7.20 -22.31
CA ASP A 106 -18.69 -6.13 -23.30
C ASP A 106 -17.36 -5.39 -23.13
N GLN A 107 -16.41 -5.94 -22.38
CA GLN A 107 -15.12 -5.28 -22.15
C GLN A 107 -14.13 -5.64 -23.27
N GLU A 108 -13.71 -4.63 -24.03
CA GLU A 108 -12.62 -4.79 -25.00
C GLU A 108 -11.35 -5.25 -24.27
N ARG A 109 -10.61 -6.18 -24.89
CA ARG A 109 -9.38 -6.71 -24.33
C ARG A 109 -8.37 -5.58 -24.17
N ASP A 110 -8.05 -5.23 -22.93
CA ASP A 110 -6.99 -4.27 -22.66
C ASP A 110 -5.64 -4.86 -23.10
N GLU A 111 -5.09 -4.33 -24.20
CA GLU A 111 -3.76 -4.68 -24.72
C GLU A 111 -2.65 -3.84 -24.08
N SER A 112 -3.00 -2.94 -23.15
CA SER A 112 -2.01 -2.21 -22.37
C SER A 112 -1.12 -3.20 -21.61
N ARG A 113 0.17 -2.89 -21.53
CA ARG A 113 1.10 -3.70 -20.73
C ARG A 113 0.64 -3.60 -19.28
N MET A 114 0.12 -4.70 -18.72
CA MET A 114 -0.20 -4.80 -17.31
C MET A 114 0.98 -4.33 -16.46
N ALA A 115 0.87 -3.13 -15.91
CA ALA A 115 1.77 -2.63 -14.88
C ALA A 115 1.17 -3.03 -13.53
N GLY A 116 1.32 -4.29 -13.15
CA GLY A 116 1.21 -4.62 -11.73
C GLY A 116 2.34 -3.88 -11.01
N ILE A 117 2.03 -3.02 -10.03
CA ILE A 117 3.04 -2.53 -9.09
C ILE A 117 3.46 -3.76 -8.29
N PRO A 118 4.68 -4.27 -8.46
CA PRO A 118 5.14 -5.37 -7.65
C PRO A 118 5.24 -4.88 -6.22
N SER A 119 4.73 -5.69 -5.29
CA SER A 119 4.75 -5.39 -3.85
C SER A 119 6.16 -5.26 -3.26
N GLY A 120 7.20 -5.62 -4.03
CA GLY A 120 8.60 -5.45 -3.65
C GLY A 120 9.17 -4.13 -4.16
N ARG A 121 9.94 -3.42 -3.31
CA ARG A 121 10.61 -2.16 -3.66
C ARG A 121 11.78 -2.28 -4.66
N TYR A 122 11.84 -3.37 -5.44
CA TYR A 122 12.93 -3.60 -6.41
C TYR A 122 12.85 -2.68 -7.63
N PHE A 123 11.72 -1.98 -7.81
CA PHE A 123 11.57 -0.96 -8.85
C PHE A 123 12.07 0.41 -8.39
N ASP A 124 11.98 0.69 -7.09
CA ASP A 124 12.41 1.96 -6.51
C ASP A 124 13.86 1.92 -6.03
N LEU A 125 14.41 0.73 -5.77
CA LEU A 125 15.72 0.53 -5.17
C LEU A 125 16.49 -0.59 -5.88
N ASP A 126 17.69 -0.27 -6.35
CA ASP A 126 18.62 -1.21 -7.00
C ASP A 126 19.03 -2.39 -6.09
N TYR A 127 18.88 -2.23 -4.76
CA TYR A 127 19.29 -3.24 -3.79
C TYR A 127 18.40 -3.26 -2.52
N PRO A 128 18.24 -4.44 -1.89
CA PRO A 128 17.47 -4.57 -0.66
C PRO A 128 18.20 -3.89 0.52
N ILE A 129 17.58 -2.85 1.08
CA ILE A 129 18.05 -2.14 2.28
C ILE A 129 17.65 -2.93 3.54
N THR A 130 18.56 -3.07 4.51
CA THR A 130 18.18 -3.49 5.87
C THR A 130 17.88 -2.26 6.70
N PRO A 131 16.67 -2.12 7.28
CA PRO A 131 16.37 -1.04 8.19
C PRO A 131 17.31 -1.07 9.41
N ASN A 132 17.54 0.10 10.01
CA ASN A 132 18.33 0.19 11.25
C ASN A 132 17.75 -0.74 12.32
N PHE A 133 18.62 -1.41 13.07
CA PHE A 133 18.29 -2.41 14.11
C PHE A 133 17.77 -3.77 13.63
N TYR A 134 17.79 -4.05 12.31
CA TYR A 134 17.50 -5.38 11.77
C TYR A 134 18.77 -6.12 11.32
N CYS A 135 18.72 -7.44 11.27
CA CYS A 135 19.84 -8.28 10.84
C CYS A 135 19.67 -8.79 9.40
N LYS A 136 20.72 -9.41 8.84
CA LYS A 136 20.70 -9.96 7.47
C LYS A 136 19.57 -10.98 7.25
N ALA A 137 19.15 -11.70 8.29
CA ALA A 137 18.04 -12.66 8.21
C ALA A 137 16.71 -12.01 7.81
N PHE A 138 16.51 -10.71 8.11
CA PHE A 138 15.33 -9.98 7.65
C PHE A 138 15.28 -9.91 6.11
N ARG A 139 16.43 -9.70 5.44
CA ARG A 139 16.50 -9.71 3.96
C ARG A 139 16.40 -11.12 3.39
N THR A 140 17.00 -12.10 4.04
CA THR A 140 17.11 -13.47 3.52
C THR A 140 15.81 -14.25 3.70
N CYS A 141 15.17 -14.14 4.88
CA CYS A 141 14.06 -14.99 5.30
C CYS A 141 12.71 -14.27 5.36
N LEU A 142 12.71 -12.93 5.41
CA LEU A 142 11.51 -12.09 5.45
C LEU A 142 11.55 -10.97 4.38
N PRO A 143 11.84 -11.28 3.10
CA PRO A 143 11.74 -10.27 2.05
C PRO A 143 10.30 -9.72 1.98
N GLN A 144 10.15 -8.52 1.41
CA GLN A 144 8.83 -7.90 1.19
C GLN A 144 7.85 -8.76 0.37
N GLU A 145 8.37 -9.77 -0.33
CA GLU A 145 7.60 -10.73 -1.14
C GLU A 145 7.11 -11.94 -0.34
N SER A 146 7.54 -12.13 0.91
CA SER A 146 7.12 -13.25 1.76
C SER A 146 5.80 -12.94 2.47
N ASP A 147 4.85 -13.86 2.33
CA ASP A 147 3.54 -13.77 2.97
C ASP A 147 3.55 -14.37 4.40
N VAL A 148 2.55 -13.99 5.20
CA VAL A 148 2.30 -14.54 6.54
C VAL A 148 2.21 -16.06 6.49
N GLN A 149 1.62 -16.62 5.44
CA GLN A 149 1.54 -18.08 5.24
C GLN A 149 2.92 -18.74 5.19
N SER A 150 3.91 -18.10 4.56
CA SER A 150 5.28 -18.64 4.49
C SER A 150 6.00 -18.61 5.84
N CYS A 151 5.57 -17.74 6.75
CA CYS A 151 6.11 -17.64 8.11
C CYS A 151 5.46 -18.67 9.06
N ILE A 152 4.15 -18.87 8.94
CA ILE A 152 3.40 -19.82 9.79
C ILE A 152 3.67 -21.26 9.36
N THR A 153 3.76 -21.51 8.05
CA THR A 153 3.99 -22.83 7.47
C THR A 153 5.22 -22.79 6.56
N PRO A 154 6.45 -22.81 7.12
CA PRO A 154 7.66 -22.75 6.31
C PRO A 154 7.80 -24.02 5.46
N SER A 155 8.12 -23.82 4.18
CA SER A 155 8.44 -24.93 3.28
C SER A 155 9.82 -25.54 3.60
N ILE A 156 10.10 -26.74 3.09
CA ILE A 156 11.43 -27.35 3.22
C ILE A 156 12.54 -26.46 2.64
N PHE A 157 12.24 -25.74 1.55
CA PHE A 157 13.14 -24.76 0.95
C PHE A 157 13.44 -23.62 1.94
N THR A 158 12.41 -23.10 2.62
CA THR A 158 12.56 -22.06 3.64
C THR A 158 13.43 -22.53 4.81
N LEU A 159 13.25 -23.76 5.28
CA LEU A 159 14.09 -24.36 6.34
C LEU A 159 15.55 -24.48 5.89
N MET A 160 15.77 -24.81 4.61
CA MET A 160 17.08 -24.88 3.98
C MET A 160 17.65 -23.52 3.58
N HIS A 161 17.01 -22.42 3.99
CA HIS A 161 17.39 -21.04 3.67
C HIS A 161 17.45 -20.76 2.16
N VAL A 162 16.61 -21.47 1.38
CA VAL A 162 16.43 -21.26 -0.06
C VAL A 162 15.22 -20.37 -0.27
N ASN A 163 15.44 -19.23 -0.93
CA ASN A 163 14.39 -18.26 -1.23
C ASN A 163 13.93 -18.36 -2.71
N HIS A 164 12.84 -17.69 -3.08
CA HIS A 164 12.31 -17.67 -4.46
C HIS A 164 13.37 -17.21 -5.49
N ARG A 165 14.24 -16.27 -5.09
CA ARG A 165 15.37 -15.78 -5.92
C ARG A 165 16.40 -16.85 -6.22
N ASP A 166 16.56 -17.77 -5.28
CA ASP A 166 17.55 -18.83 -5.35
C ASP A 166 17.13 -19.95 -6.29
N MET A 167 15.83 -20.03 -6.65
CA MET A 167 15.29 -21.08 -7.51
C MET A 167 15.90 -21.09 -8.91
N TYR A 168 16.25 -19.91 -9.45
CA TYR A 168 16.85 -19.74 -10.77
C TYR A 168 18.35 -19.42 -10.73
N ALA A 169 18.92 -19.23 -9.54
CA ALA A 169 20.35 -18.98 -9.39
C ALA A 169 21.16 -20.26 -9.65
N LYS A 170 22.39 -20.10 -10.17
CA LYS A 170 23.35 -21.20 -10.30
C LYS A 170 23.65 -21.80 -8.92
N ARG A 171 23.59 -23.13 -8.81
CA ARG A 171 23.89 -23.85 -7.56
C ARG A 171 24.91 -24.97 -7.77
N GLU A 172 25.60 -25.27 -6.67
CA GLU A 172 26.49 -26.42 -6.59
C GLU A 172 25.69 -27.72 -6.41
N PRO A 173 26.15 -28.84 -6.98
CA PRO A 173 25.44 -30.12 -6.94
C PRO A 173 25.14 -30.60 -5.52
N ASP A 174 26.06 -30.39 -4.58
CA ASP A 174 25.91 -30.81 -3.19
C ASP A 174 24.74 -30.10 -2.48
N VAL A 175 24.56 -28.80 -2.79
CA VAL A 175 23.48 -27.99 -2.24
C VAL A 175 22.13 -28.47 -2.79
N VAL A 176 22.05 -28.71 -4.10
CA VAL A 176 20.84 -29.20 -4.76
C VAL A 176 20.45 -30.56 -4.20
N ARG A 177 21.42 -31.49 -4.10
CA ARG A 177 21.22 -32.81 -3.52
C ARG A 177 20.65 -32.74 -2.11
N LYS A 178 21.23 -31.90 -1.25
CA LYS A 178 20.79 -31.75 0.15
C LYS A 178 19.35 -31.27 0.26
N VAL A 179 18.96 -30.32 -0.59
CA VAL A 179 17.61 -29.73 -0.57
C VAL A 179 16.56 -30.73 -1.05
N PHE A 180 16.79 -31.43 -2.16
CA PHE A 180 15.83 -32.42 -2.64
C PHE A 180 15.77 -33.66 -1.74
N LYS A 181 16.88 -34.06 -1.11
CA LYS A 181 16.87 -35.09 -0.08
C LYS A 181 16.04 -34.69 1.14
N ALA A 182 16.15 -33.44 1.57
CA ALA A 182 15.32 -32.91 2.65
C ALA A 182 13.83 -32.84 2.25
N ALA A 183 13.52 -32.69 0.96
CA ALA A 183 12.17 -32.69 0.42
C ALA A 183 11.52 -34.09 0.34
N GLY A 184 12.27 -35.16 0.64
CA GLY A 184 11.79 -36.55 0.64
C GLY A 184 12.22 -37.38 -0.56
N GLU A 185 13.07 -36.86 -1.45
CA GLU A 185 13.60 -37.61 -2.59
C GLU A 185 14.92 -38.30 -2.20
N ASP A 186 14.94 -39.63 -2.21
CA ASP A 186 16.19 -40.39 -2.01
C ASP A 186 16.84 -40.73 -3.36
N PHE A 187 18.03 -40.17 -3.59
CA PHE A 187 18.83 -40.44 -4.79
C PHE A 187 20.01 -41.36 -4.47
N SER A 188 20.26 -42.33 -5.36
CA SER A 188 21.60 -42.91 -5.50
C SER A 188 22.52 -41.93 -6.21
N ASP A 189 23.84 -42.06 -6.01
CA ASP A 189 24.83 -41.20 -6.66
C ASP A 189 24.75 -41.27 -8.19
N GLU A 190 24.46 -42.46 -8.73
CA GLU A 190 24.31 -42.71 -10.16
C GLU A 190 23.09 -41.99 -10.75
N LYS A 191 21.92 -42.13 -10.11
CA LYS A 191 20.68 -41.48 -10.56
C LYS A 191 20.78 -39.96 -10.47
N PHE A 192 21.43 -39.45 -9.41
CA PHE A 192 21.66 -38.01 -9.27
C PHE A 192 22.52 -37.46 -10.42
N ASN A 193 23.60 -38.15 -10.78
CA ASN A 193 24.49 -37.72 -11.85
C ASN A 193 23.80 -37.72 -13.22
N GLU A 194 22.95 -38.71 -13.49
CA GLU A 194 22.14 -38.76 -14.72
C GLU A 194 21.20 -37.55 -14.83
N ILE A 195 20.44 -37.27 -13.76
CA ILE A 195 19.53 -36.11 -13.70
C ILE A 195 20.31 -34.81 -13.83
N TRP A 196 21.49 -34.72 -13.22
CA TRP A 196 22.34 -33.54 -13.28
C TRP A 196 22.86 -33.26 -14.70
N GLU A 197 23.30 -34.28 -15.43
CA GLU A 197 23.72 -34.13 -16.82
C GLU A 197 22.56 -33.76 -17.75
N GLU A 198 21.35 -34.27 -17.49
CA GLU A 198 20.14 -33.86 -18.20
C GLU A 198 19.79 -32.38 -17.89
N ALA A 199 19.94 -31.96 -16.64
CA ALA A 199 19.68 -30.58 -16.21
C ALA A 199 20.64 -29.58 -16.89
N LYS A 200 21.92 -29.95 -17.10
CA LYS A 200 22.90 -29.10 -17.79
C LYS A 200 22.49 -28.74 -19.22
N LYS A 201 21.73 -29.60 -19.91
CA LYS A 201 21.31 -29.37 -21.31
C LYS A 201 20.35 -28.19 -21.45
N TYR A 202 19.65 -27.79 -20.39
CA TYR A 202 18.68 -26.69 -20.42
C TYR A 202 19.32 -25.30 -20.44
N HIS A 203 20.59 -25.17 -20.03
CA HIS A 203 21.30 -23.90 -20.01
C HIS A 203 22.49 -23.91 -20.98
N SER A 204 22.65 -22.86 -21.78
CA SER A 204 23.72 -22.76 -22.79
C SER A 204 25.14 -22.91 -22.22
N GLN A 205 25.35 -22.51 -20.97
CA GLN A 205 26.63 -22.62 -20.24
C GLN A 205 26.70 -23.82 -19.27
N GLY A 206 25.72 -24.73 -19.30
CA GLY A 206 25.69 -25.90 -18.41
C GLY A 206 25.51 -25.58 -16.94
N TRP A 207 24.84 -24.47 -16.61
CA TRP A 207 24.53 -24.11 -15.23
C TRP A 207 23.22 -24.77 -14.80
N VAL A 208 23.19 -25.23 -13.56
CA VAL A 208 22.01 -25.89 -12.98
C VAL A 208 21.49 -25.04 -11.83
N CYS A 209 20.18 -24.80 -11.86
CA CYS A 209 19.39 -24.21 -10.79
C CYS A 209 18.35 -25.22 -10.28
N PHE A 210 17.70 -24.91 -9.14
CA PHE A 210 16.73 -25.84 -8.54
C PHE A 210 15.57 -26.19 -9.49
N GLU A 211 15.08 -25.23 -10.28
CA GLU A 211 13.95 -25.47 -11.19
C GLU A 211 14.36 -26.28 -12.43
N THR A 212 15.56 -26.06 -12.98
CA THR A 212 16.10 -26.91 -14.06
C THR A 212 16.29 -28.35 -13.59
N PHE A 213 16.78 -28.54 -12.37
CA PHE A 213 16.95 -29.86 -11.77
C PHE A 213 15.59 -30.54 -11.52
N ARG A 214 14.60 -29.80 -10.98
CA ARG A 214 13.23 -30.29 -10.81
C ARG A 214 12.61 -30.73 -12.14
N THR A 215 12.84 -29.96 -13.20
CA THR A 215 12.33 -30.29 -14.54
C THR A 215 12.97 -31.56 -15.09
N ALA A 216 14.30 -31.69 -14.94
CA ALA A 216 15.03 -32.91 -15.32
C ALA A 216 14.56 -34.13 -14.51
N LEU A 217 14.35 -33.97 -13.20
CA LEU A 217 13.81 -35.01 -12.33
C LEU A 217 12.45 -35.51 -12.82
N ARG A 218 11.51 -34.60 -13.11
CA ARG A 218 10.18 -34.96 -13.64
C ARG A 218 10.28 -35.72 -14.96
N LYS A 219 11.16 -35.29 -15.86
CA LYS A 219 11.36 -35.96 -17.14
C LYS A 219 11.90 -37.39 -16.96
N VAL A 220 12.85 -37.59 -16.05
CA VAL A 220 13.39 -38.92 -15.74
C VAL A 220 12.33 -39.81 -15.07
N SER A 221 11.54 -39.28 -14.13
CA SER A 221 10.46 -40.04 -13.51
C SER A 221 9.34 -40.40 -14.51
N ASP A 222 9.01 -39.49 -15.43
CA ASP A 222 8.01 -39.75 -16.48
C ASP A 222 8.51 -40.81 -17.47
N ALA A 223 9.82 -40.81 -17.78
CA ALA A 223 10.43 -41.84 -18.60
C ALA A 223 10.40 -43.22 -17.90
N GLU A 224 10.72 -43.30 -16.61
CA GLU A 224 10.62 -44.53 -15.82
C GLU A 224 9.19 -45.07 -15.79
N ASN A 225 8.19 -44.21 -15.57
CA ASN A 225 6.77 -44.58 -15.54
C ASN A 225 6.19 -44.96 -16.90
N SER A 226 6.83 -44.56 -18.00
CA SER A 226 6.41 -44.93 -19.37
C SER A 226 6.95 -46.29 -19.82
N ILE A 227 7.91 -46.86 -19.08
CA ILE A 227 8.56 -48.15 -19.37
C ILE A 227 7.98 -49.28 -18.51
N SER A 228 7.28 -48.95 -17.41
CA SER A 228 6.49 -49.85 -16.56
C SER A 228 5.06 -50.01 -17.06
#